data_AF-A0A3Q1H468-F1
#
_entry.id   AF-A0A3Q1H468-F1
#
_cell.length_a   1.000
_cell.length_b   1.000
_cell.length_c   1.000
_cell.angle_alpha   90.00
_cell.angle_beta   90.00
_cell.angle_gamma   90.00
#
_symmetry.space_group_name_H-M   'P 1'
#
loop_
_entity.id
_entity.type
_entity.pdbx_description
1 polymer ?
#
loop_
_entity_poly.entity_id
_entity_poly.type
_entity_poly.pdbx_seq_one_letter_code
_entity_poly.pdbx_strand_id
1 'polypeptide(L)'
;MMHTCSLWIFGLLLISLTGAHGLDYFPENFVVAKKNDANPVTLTCDTKTGGAVTWKFDGEVIEDDTQLKGSDLILSEVDEPMLGEYSCWRGGEMLSSTYLLLEDEEEDKLDSLISCRAKSYGCSFSCTWTNNKYAAVRLGLGHECRRGLKSCRWVINSLDGGFQFELPHSLSPYAEESNRLELTAEAINNHAILRRTKSFYLRDIIQPDSPQIVKCQEVGQNLNVTIDPPANWSTPHSFFTLEHQIEYVLKDDGNTGRSSSQLIPKSISKLRVRCRDPLVVSAWSQWTPWKNVTC
;
A
#
# COMPACT_ATOMS: atom_id res chain seq x y z
N MET A 1 -26.34 -63.65 34.65
CA MET A 1 -25.22 -63.50 33.71
C MET A 1 -25.80 -63.35 32.32
N MET A 2 -25.94 -62.10 31.87
CA MET A 2 -26.05 -61.65 30.47
C MET A 2 -26.22 -60.12 30.55
N HIS A 3 -25.14 -59.41 30.27
CA HIS A 3 -25.09 -57.95 30.26
C HIS A 3 -25.82 -57.42 29.03
N THR A 4 -26.79 -56.53 29.24
CA THR A 4 -27.37 -55.70 28.19
C THR A 4 -26.45 -54.51 27.93
N CYS A 5 -25.72 -54.51 26.82
CA CYS A 5 -24.99 -53.34 26.34
C CYS A 5 -25.99 -52.35 25.72
N SER A 6 -26.21 -51.23 26.41
CA SER A 6 -26.93 -50.07 25.88
C SER A 6 -25.99 -49.32 24.93
N LEU A 7 -26.28 -49.36 23.63
CA LEU A 7 -25.61 -48.55 22.61
C LEU A 7 -26.19 -47.13 22.66
N TRP A 8 -25.52 -46.24 23.39
CA TRP A 8 -25.75 -44.80 23.25
C TRP A 8 -25.15 -44.32 21.93
N ILE A 9 -26.01 -44.11 20.94
CA ILE A 9 -25.66 -43.36 19.74
C ILE A 9 -25.59 -41.89 20.15
N PHE A 10 -24.39 -41.42 20.49
CA PHE A 10 -24.10 -39.99 20.50
C PHE A 10 -24.12 -39.51 19.05
N GLY A 11 -25.24 -38.89 18.65
CA GLY A 11 -25.30 -38.10 17.44
C GLY A 11 -24.36 -36.90 17.60
N LEU A 12 -23.16 -37.01 17.03
CA LEU A 12 -22.29 -35.86 16.79
C LEU A 12 -22.96 -35.00 15.72
N LEU A 13 -23.68 -33.97 16.16
CA LEU A 13 -23.98 -32.81 15.32
C LEU A 13 -22.64 -32.19 14.92
N LEU A 14 -22.13 -32.58 13.75
CA LEU A 14 -21.14 -31.80 13.03
C LEU A 14 -21.87 -30.56 12.53
N ILE A 15 -22.00 -29.56 13.41
CA ILE A 15 -22.22 -28.20 12.98
C ILE A 15 -20.92 -27.83 12.28
N SER A 16 -20.88 -27.97 10.96
CA SER A 16 -19.91 -27.26 10.16
C SER A 16 -20.22 -25.77 10.34
N LEU A 17 -19.63 -25.17 11.37
CA LEU A 17 -19.34 -23.75 11.34
C LEU A 17 -18.36 -23.59 10.18
N THR A 18 -18.89 -23.41 8.97
CA THR A 18 -18.20 -22.63 7.95
C THR A 18 -17.99 -21.30 8.63
N GLY A 19 -16.80 -21.13 9.21
CA GLY A 19 -16.46 -19.91 9.90
C GLY A 19 -16.78 -18.76 8.96
N ALA A 20 -17.44 -17.74 9.49
CA ALA A 20 -17.46 -16.41 8.91
C ALA A 20 -16.00 -15.92 8.85
N HIS A 21 -15.23 -16.48 7.93
CA HIS A 21 -13.88 -16.07 7.64
C HIS A 21 -14.04 -14.79 6.84
N GLY A 22 -13.89 -13.67 7.54
CA GLY A 22 -13.90 -12.36 6.90
C GLY A 22 -12.84 -12.29 5.79
N LEU A 23 -13.06 -11.43 4.81
CA LEU A 23 -12.16 -11.34 3.66
C LEU A 23 -10.76 -10.87 4.07
N ASP A 24 -9.78 -11.63 3.62
CA ASP A 24 -8.35 -11.31 3.64
C ASP A 24 -7.79 -11.10 2.21
N TYR A 25 -8.68 -10.93 1.23
CA TYR A 25 -8.37 -10.70 -0.17
C TYR A 25 -9.35 -9.71 -0.81
N PHE A 26 -9.03 -9.23 -2.02
CA PHE A 26 -9.95 -8.41 -2.82
C PHE A 26 -10.82 -9.31 -3.70
N PRO A 27 -12.15 -9.37 -3.48
CA PRO A 27 -13.05 -10.14 -4.35
C PRO A 27 -13.10 -9.53 -5.76
N GLU A 28 -13.40 -10.37 -6.76
CA GLU A 28 -13.48 -9.95 -8.15
C GLU A 28 -14.59 -8.90 -8.39
N ASN A 29 -15.75 -9.13 -7.76
CA ASN A 29 -16.90 -8.23 -7.81
C ASN A 29 -17.33 -7.87 -6.39
N PHE A 30 -17.42 -6.58 -6.11
CA PHE A 30 -17.98 -6.08 -4.86
C PHE A 30 -18.67 -4.73 -5.07
N VAL A 31 -19.59 -4.42 -4.18
CA VAL A 31 -20.24 -3.12 -4.05
C VAL A 31 -20.04 -2.62 -2.63
N VAL A 32 -19.81 -1.32 -2.49
CA VAL A 32 -19.57 -0.67 -1.20
C VAL A 32 -20.81 0.10 -0.77
N ALA A 33 -21.37 -0.27 0.36
CA ALA A 33 -22.40 0.46 1.07
C ALA A 33 -21.78 1.48 2.03
N LYS A 34 -22.52 2.54 2.31
CA LYS A 34 -22.16 3.52 3.35
C LYS A 34 -23.03 3.30 4.57
N LYS A 35 -22.43 3.37 5.75
CA LYS A 35 -23.17 3.23 7.00
C LYS A 35 -24.19 4.36 7.13
N ASN A 36 -25.42 4.03 7.54
CA ASN A 36 -26.52 4.99 7.70
C ASN A 36 -26.87 5.78 6.43
N ASP A 37 -26.53 5.29 5.24
CA ASP A 37 -26.96 5.91 3.98
C ASP A 37 -28.38 5.49 3.65
N ALA A 38 -29.26 6.48 3.46
CA ALA A 38 -30.64 6.24 3.06
C ALA A 38 -30.76 5.85 1.58
N ASN A 39 -29.69 6.01 0.80
CA ASN A 39 -29.68 5.60 -0.60
C ASN A 39 -29.50 4.09 -0.72
N PRO A 40 -30.38 3.40 -1.47
CA PRO A 40 -30.26 1.96 -1.62
C PRO A 40 -29.06 1.58 -2.50
N VAL A 41 -28.47 0.44 -2.18
CA VAL A 41 -27.39 -0.17 -2.93
C VAL A 41 -27.99 -1.17 -3.93
N THR A 42 -27.51 -1.16 -5.16
CA THR A 42 -27.96 -2.08 -6.21
C THR A 42 -26.89 -3.12 -6.52
N LEU A 43 -27.24 -4.39 -6.40
CA LEU A 43 -26.44 -5.53 -6.87
C LEU A 43 -26.99 -6.00 -8.22
N THR A 44 -26.15 -5.91 -9.26
CA THR A 44 -26.54 -6.28 -10.62
C THR A 44 -26.12 -7.71 -10.91
N CYS A 45 -27.04 -8.52 -11.43
CA CYS A 45 -26.73 -9.87 -11.88
C CYS A 45 -26.14 -9.85 -13.29
N ASP A 46 -25.00 -10.50 -13.51
CA ASP A 46 -24.38 -10.56 -14.84
C ASP A 46 -25.13 -11.55 -15.74
N THR A 47 -26.17 -11.07 -16.43
CA THR A 47 -26.98 -11.89 -17.34
C THR A 47 -27.12 -11.26 -18.72
N LYS A 48 -26.79 -12.04 -19.76
CA LYS A 48 -26.88 -11.61 -21.18
C LYS A 48 -28.30 -11.67 -21.73
N THR A 49 -29.21 -12.35 -21.04
CA THR A 49 -30.58 -12.59 -21.48
C THR A 49 -31.55 -12.16 -20.38
N GLY A 50 -32.63 -11.48 -20.78
CA GLY A 50 -33.72 -11.14 -19.88
C GLY A 50 -34.40 -12.39 -19.33
N GLY A 51 -34.85 -12.35 -18.07
CA GLY A 51 -35.55 -13.45 -17.41
C GLY A 51 -35.44 -13.36 -15.88
N ALA A 52 -36.33 -14.07 -15.19
CA ALA A 52 -36.32 -14.13 -13.73
C ALA A 52 -35.02 -14.75 -13.20
N VAL A 53 -34.53 -14.20 -12.10
CA VAL A 53 -33.36 -14.69 -11.36
C VAL A 53 -33.71 -14.83 -9.89
N THR A 54 -32.96 -15.66 -9.18
CA THR A 54 -33.10 -15.85 -7.74
C THR A 54 -31.81 -15.41 -7.07
N TRP A 55 -31.91 -14.50 -6.10
CA TRP A 55 -30.78 -14.09 -5.29
C TRP A 55 -30.69 -14.94 -4.02
N LYS A 56 -29.46 -15.23 -3.61
CA LYS A 56 -29.16 -15.90 -2.35
C LYS A 56 -28.14 -15.11 -1.54
N PHE A 57 -28.31 -15.14 -0.22
CA PHE A 57 -27.37 -14.61 0.76
C PHE A 57 -27.17 -15.66 1.85
N ASP A 58 -25.91 -15.96 2.19
CA ASP A 58 -25.55 -17.02 3.14
C ASP A 58 -26.20 -18.38 2.84
N GLY A 59 -26.38 -18.69 1.55
CA GLY A 59 -27.02 -19.93 1.07
C GLY A 59 -28.55 -19.92 1.10
N GLU A 60 -29.18 -18.94 1.73
CA GLU A 60 -30.64 -18.79 1.81
C GLU A 60 -31.18 -17.95 0.66
N VAL A 61 -32.39 -18.29 0.18
CA VAL A 61 -33.06 -17.54 -0.89
C VAL A 61 -33.66 -16.26 -0.30
N ILE A 62 -33.43 -15.13 -0.97
CA ILE A 62 -34.07 -13.87 -0.62
C ILE A 62 -35.50 -13.90 -1.17
N GLU A 63 -36.47 -14.10 -0.29
CA GLU A 63 -37.89 -14.28 -0.66
C GLU A 63 -38.63 -12.96 -0.93
N ASP A 64 -38.03 -11.82 -0.58
CA ASP A 64 -38.68 -10.51 -0.73
C ASP A 64 -38.55 -9.97 -2.16
N ASP A 65 -39.55 -10.28 -2.98
CA ASP A 65 -39.68 -9.79 -4.36
C ASP A 65 -39.69 -8.25 -4.46
N THR A 66 -39.99 -7.52 -3.37
CA THR A 66 -40.02 -6.04 -3.40
C THR A 66 -38.62 -5.43 -3.52
N GLN A 67 -37.58 -6.20 -3.20
CA GLN A 67 -36.18 -5.81 -3.37
C GLN A 67 -35.67 -6.05 -4.79
N LEU A 68 -36.44 -6.76 -5.63
CA LEU A 68 -36.03 -7.10 -6.98
C LEU A 68 -36.56 -6.07 -8.00
N LYS A 69 -35.63 -5.51 -8.78
CA LYS A 69 -35.94 -4.66 -9.93
C LYS A 69 -35.38 -5.28 -11.20
N GLY A 70 -36.18 -6.15 -11.82
CA GLY A 70 -35.71 -6.95 -12.96
C GLY A 70 -34.77 -8.05 -12.49
N SER A 71 -33.52 -8.04 -12.96
CA SER A 71 -32.47 -8.96 -12.51
C SER A 71 -31.67 -8.45 -11.30
N ASP A 72 -31.92 -7.21 -10.89
CA ASP A 72 -31.10 -6.50 -9.91
C ASP A 72 -31.73 -6.56 -8.53
N LEU A 73 -30.90 -6.70 -7.50
CA LEU A 73 -31.30 -6.69 -6.10
C LEU A 73 -31.00 -5.32 -5.49
N ILE A 74 -32.00 -4.72 -4.85
CA ILE A 74 -31.94 -3.39 -4.24
C ILE A 74 -31.99 -3.56 -2.72
N LEU A 75 -30.91 -3.21 -2.04
CA LEU A 75 -30.78 -3.29 -0.59
C LEU A 75 -30.84 -1.88 0.00
N SER A 76 -31.70 -1.68 0.99
CA SER A 76 -31.83 -0.42 1.73
C SER A 76 -31.35 -0.60 3.16
N GLU A 77 -30.91 0.49 3.82
CA GLU A 77 -30.51 0.47 5.24
C GLU A 77 -29.47 -0.62 5.56
N VAL A 78 -28.46 -0.76 4.68
CA VAL A 78 -27.42 -1.80 4.81
C VAL A 78 -26.65 -1.64 6.13
N ASP A 79 -26.58 -2.73 6.90
CA ASP A 79 -25.80 -2.84 8.13
C ASP A 79 -25.06 -4.19 8.21
N GLU A 80 -24.25 -4.39 9.24
CA GLU A 80 -23.34 -5.53 9.42
C GLU A 80 -23.92 -6.93 9.10
N PRO A 81 -25.17 -7.28 9.50
CA PRO A 81 -25.74 -8.61 9.21
C PRO A 81 -26.02 -8.88 7.73
N MET A 82 -26.05 -7.83 6.90
CA MET A 82 -26.29 -7.93 5.46
C MET A 82 -24.98 -8.01 4.67
N LEU A 83 -23.83 -7.89 5.32
CA LEU A 83 -22.54 -7.89 4.63
C LEU A 83 -22.09 -9.31 4.30
N GLY A 84 -21.49 -9.49 3.12
CA GLY A 84 -21.01 -10.79 2.68
C GLY A 84 -21.29 -11.06 1.21
N GLU A 85 -21.24 -12.34 0.84
CA GLU A 85 -21.37 -12.78 -0.54
C GLU A 85 -22.85 -12.95 -0.93
N TYR A 86 -23.26 -12.26 -1.99
CA TYR A 86 -24.55 -12.44 -2.64
C TYR A 86 -24.36 -13.17 -3.96
N SER A 87 -25.18 -14.18 -4.22
CA SER A 87 -25.11 -14.97 -5.45
C SER A 87 -26.41 -14.91 -6.23
N CYS A 88 -26.31 -14.68 -7.53
CA CYS A 88 -27.44 -14.66 -8.46
C CYS A 88 -27.53 -15.99 -9.22
N TRP A 89 -28.74 -16.56 -9.29
CA TRP A 89 -28.98 -17.89 -9.83
C TRP A 89 -30.10 -17.89 -10.87
N ARG A 90 -30.02 -18.85 -11.81
CA ARG A 90 -31.10 -19.17 -12.75
C ARG A 90 -31.14 -20.67 -13.00
N GLY A 91 -32.31 -21.29 -12.82
CA GLY A 91 -32.49 -22.71 -13.12
C GLY A 91 -31.55 -23.66 -12.36
N GLY A 92 -31.05 -23.25 -11.18
CA GLY A 92 -30.08 -24.00 -10.39
C GLY A 92 -28.61 -23.75 -10.73
N GLU A 93 -28.30 -22.91 -11.73
CA GLU A 93 -26.95 -22.47 -12.08
C GLU A 93 -26.65 -21.09 -11.47
N MET A 94 -25.46 -20.91 -10.91
CA MET A 94 -24.99 -19.61 -10.44
C MET A 94 -24.46 -18.79 -11.62
N LEU A 95 -25.05 -17.62 -11.84
CA LEU A 95 -24.68 -16.72 -12.92
C LEU A 95 -23.53 -15.78 -12.52
N SER A 96 -23.61 -15.22 -11.32
CA SER A 96 -22.62 -14.29 -10.78
C SER A 96 -22.64 -14.27 -9.26
N SER A 97 -21.52 -13.85 -8.68
CA SER A 97 -21.39 -13.56 -7.24
C SER A 97 -20.85 -12.14 -7.06
N THR A 98 -21.30 -11.46 -6.01
CA THR A 98 -20.87 -10.10 -5.67
C THR A 98 -20.86 -9.93 -4.15
N TYR A 99 -19.76 -9.40 -3.63
CA TYR A 99 -19.65 -9.08 -2.20
C TYR A 99 -20.27 -7.71 -1.89
N LEU A 100 -21.06 -7.65 -0.83
CA LEU A 100 -21.48 -6.38 -0.21
C LEU A 100 -20.52 -6.05 0.93
N LEU A 101 -19.80 -4.94 0.79
CA LEU A 101 -18.85 -4.43 1.76
C LEU A 101 -19.37 -3.12 2.35
N LEU A 102 -18.94 -2.79 3.56
CA LEU A 102 -19.22 -1.52 4.22
C LEU A 102 -18.01 -0.60 4.14
N GLU A 103 -18.23 0.68 3.83
CA GLU A 103 -17.18 1.70 3.87
C GLU A 103 -16.65 1.85 5.30
N ASP A 104 -15.33 1.74 5.47
CA ASP A 104 -14.66 2.04 6.74
C ASP A 104 -14.50 3.55 6.89
N GLU A 105 -15.21 4.11 7.88
CA GLU A 105 -15.28 5.55 8.16
C GLU A 105 -14.03 6.09 8.89
N GLU A 106 -12.96 5.30 9.02
CA GLU A 106 -11.67 5.69 9.62
C GLU A 106 -11.22 7.11 9.18
N GLU A 107 -11.17 8.07 10.09
CA GLU A 107 -10.91 9.49 9.75
C GLU A 107 -9.45 9.74 9.33
N ASP A 108 -8.57 8.77 9.56
CA ASP A 108 -7.16 8.86 9.25
C ASP A 108 -6.92 9.17 7.76
N LYS A 109 -6.09 10.19 7.54
CA LYS A 109 -5.60 10.52 6.19
C LYS A 109 -4.68 9.40 5.72
N LEU A 110 -4.64 9.17 4.42
CA LEU A 110 -3.74 8.17 3.83
C LEU A 110 -2.27 8.36 4.27
N ASP A 111 -1.84 9.60 4.53
CA ASP A 111 -0.48 9.89 5.01
C ASP A 111 -0.13 9.30 6.39
N SER A 112 -1.09 9.00 7.27
CA SER A 112 -0.82 8.28 8.52
C SER A 112 -0.75 6.76 8.33
N LEU A 113 -1.36 6.26 7.25
CA LEU A 113 -1.50 4.82 6.95
C LEU A 113 -0.42 4.31 6.00
N ILE A 114 0.22 5.19 5.23
CA ILE A 114 1.21 4.83 4.22
C ILE A 114 2.38 5.80 4.15
N SER A 115 3.59 5.23 4.11
CA SER A 115 4.83 5.96 3.82
C SER A 115 5.30 5.62 2.41
N CYS A 116 5.64 6.63 1.60
CA CYS A 116 6.13 6.43 0.24
C CYS A 116 7.48 7.13 0.04
N ARG A 117 8.35 6.50 -0.76
CA ARG A 117 9.73 6.92 -0.99
C ARG A 117 10.15 6.61 -2.42
N ALA A 118 10.66 7.62 -3.12
CA ALA A 118 11.35 7.51 -4.38
C ALA A 118 12.87 7.61 -4.14
N LYS A 119 13.63 6.59 -4.55
CA LYS A 119 15.09 6.57 -4.37
C LYS A 119 15.83 7.43 -5.40
N SER A 120 15.16 7.72 -6.51
CA SER A 120 15.64 8.50 -7.64
C SER A 120 14.45 8.97 -8.47
N TYR A 121 14.71 9.72 -9.54
CA TYR A 121 13.69 10.10 -10.53
C TYR A 121 13.43 8.98 -11.57
N GLY A 122 13.73 7.73 -11.23
CA GLY A 122 13.44 6.56 -12.08
C GLY A 122 11.96 6.38 -12.35
N CYS A 123 11.56 5.28 -12.97
CA CYS A 123 10.17 5.04 -13.37
C CYS A 123 9.30 4.39 -12.27
N SER A 124 9.77 4.35 -11.02
CA SER A 124 9.03 3.73 -9.92
C SER A 124 9.38 4.32 -8.55
N PHE A 125 8.46 4.16 -7.61
CA PHE A 125 8.67 4.46 -6.20
C PHE A 125 8.07 3.37 -5.32
N SER A 126 8.59 3.30 -4.09
CA SER A 126 8.17 2.33 -3.09
C SER A 126 7.17 2.94 -2.11
N CYS A 127 6.19 2.17 -1.65
CA CYS A 127 5.33 2.52 -0.52
C CYS A 127 5.22 1.38 0.48
N THR A 128 5.12 1.71 1.75
CA THR A 128 4.91 0.78 2.85
C THR A 128 3.67 1.18 3.61
N TRP A 129 2.72 0.24 3.72
CA TRP A 129 1.56 0.38 4.59
C TRP A 129 1.93 0.11 6.03
N THR A 130 1.46 0.94 6.95
CA THR A 130 1.85 0.90 8.37
C THR A 130 0.75 0.38 9.28
N ASN A 131 -0.51 0.38 8.82
CA ASN A 131 -1.66 -0.01 9.66
C ASN A 131 -1.92 -1.52 9.58
N ASN A 132 -1.85 -2.22 10.72
CA ASN A 132 -2.02 -3.66 10.83
C ASN A 132 -3.49 -4.12 10.99
N LYS A 133 -4.46 -3.21 11.00
CA LYS A 133 -5.90 -3.51 11.05
C LYS A 133 -6.39 -4.26 9.82
N TYR A 134 -5.77 -4.03 8.65
CA TYR A 134 -6.26 -4.55 7.37
C TYR A 134 -5.52 -5.81 6.95
N ALA A 135 -6.30 -6.78 6.46
CA ALA A 135 -5.81 -8.08 6.02
C ALA A 135 -5.37 -8.08 4.55
N ALA A 136 -5.98 -7.23 3.71
CA ALA A 136 -5.58 -7.03 2.33
C ALA A 136 -5.40 -5.55 2.03
N VAL A 137 -4.35 -5.20 1.27
CA VAL A 137 -4.13 -3.83 0.79
C VAL A 137 -3.71 -3.86 -0.67
N ARG A 138 -4.26 -2.94 -1.47
CA ARG A 138 -3.85 -2.72 -2.86
C ARG A 138 -3.70 -1.23 -3.15
N LEU A 139 -2.76 -0.90 -4.02
CA LEU A 139 -2.46 0.47 -4.40
C LEU A 139 -2.61 0.67 -5.90
N GLY A 140 -3.07 1.84 -6.32
CA GLY A 140 -3.27 2.18 -7.72
C GLY A 140 -2.93 3.64 -7.99
N LEU A 141 -2.38 3.91 -9.18
CA LEU A 141 -2.02 5.25 -9.61
C LEU A 141 -2.95 5.77 -10.70
N GLY A 142 -3.32 7.04 -10.55
CA GLY A 142 -4.04 7.82 -11.53
C GLY A 142 -5.55 7.82 -11.37
N HIS A 143 -6.18 8.56 -12.27
CA HIS A 143 -7.60 8.86 -12.25
C HIS A 143 -8.50 7.62 -12.30
N GLU A 144 -8.13 6.61 -13.10
CA GLU A 144 -8.88 5.36 -13.21
C GLU A 144 -8.95 4.63 -11.86
N CYS A 145 -7.82 4.60 -11.15
CA CYS A 145 -7.73 4.01 -9.82
C CYS A 145 -8.49 4.84 -8.79
N ARG A 146 -8.45 6.18 -8.86
CA ARG A 146 -9.25 7.09 -8.03
C ARG A 146 -10.75 6.97 -8.25
N ARG A 147 -11.21 6.55 -9.43
CA ARG A 147 -12.62 6.28 -9.72
C ARG A 147 -13.04 4.83 -9.50
N GLY A 148 -12.10 3.92 -9.23
CA GLY A 148 -12.39 2.50 -9.02
C GLY A 148 -12.80 1.79 -10.30
N LEU A 149 -12.31 2.25 -11.45
CA LEU A 149 -12.65 1.68 -12.75
C LEU A 149 -11.92 0.36 -12.98
N LYS A 150 -12.54 -0.57 -13.73
CA LYS A 150 -11.95 -1.87 -14.09
C LYS A 150 -10.63 -1.76 -14.87
N SER A 151 -10.40 -0.61 -15.52
CA SER A 151 -9.16 -0.25 -16.22
C SER A 151 -7.98 0.04 -15.28
N CYS A 152 -8.23 0.27 -13.98
CA CYS A 152 -7.16 0.53 -13.02
C CYS A 152 -6.24 -0.68 -12.88
N ARG A 153 -4.94 -0.42 -12.90
CA ARG A 153 -3.90 -1.41 -12.65
C ARG A 153 -3.54 -1.38 -11.17
N TRP A 154 -4.19 -2.24 -10.39
CA TRP A 154 -3.89 -2.40 -8.98
C TRP A 154 -2.59 -3.19 -8.78
N VAL A 155 -1.72 -2.66 -7.91
CA VAL A 155 -0.59 -3.39 -7.33
C VAL A 155 -1.08 -4.02 -6.03
N ILE A 156 -1.07 -5.33 -5.99
CA ILE A 156 -1.48 -6.13 -4.84
C ILE A 156 -0.21 -6.76 -4.27
N ASN A 157 -0.05 -6.73 -2.95
CA ASN A 157 0.97 -7.53 -2.28
C ASN A 157 0.30 -8.39 -1.21
N SER A 158 0.58 -9.69 -1.24
CA SER A 158 0.05 -10.66 -0.30
C SER A 158 1.19 -11.34 0.45
N LEU A 159 1.22 -11.08 1.76
CA LEU A 159 1.74 -11.93 2.85
C LEU A 159 3.25 -11.96 3.18
N ASP A 160 3.45 -12.21 4.48
CA ASP A 160 4.64 -12.43 5.31
C ASP A 160 5.68 -11.30 5.37
N GLY A 161 5.37 -10.27 6.18
CA GLY A 161 6.34 -9.25 6.60
C GLY A 161 5.86 -7.80 6.54
N GLY A 162 4.60 -7.58 6.17
CA GLY A 162 3.97 -6.27 6.01
C GLY A 162 3.70 -5.92 4.53
N PHE A 163 2.88 -4.90 4.27
CA PHE A 163 2.55 -4.54 2.89
C PHE A 163 3.56 -3.51 2.33
N GLN A 164 4.45 -4.00 1.47
CA GLN A 164 5.38 -3.19 0.69
C GLN A 164 5.01 -3.23 -0.79
N PHE A 165 5.05 -2.09 -1.46
CA PHE A 165 4.61 -1.95 -2.83
C PHE A 165 5.64 -1.21 -3.65
N GLU A 166 5.85 -1.64 -4.88
CA GLU A 166 6.58 -0.88 -5.88
C GLU A 166 5.58 -0.42 -6.94
N LEU A 167 5.45 0.89 -7.13
CA LEU A 167 4.51 1.47 -8.07
C LEU A 167 5.24 2.06 -9.27
N PRO A 168 4.94 1.61 -10.50
CA PRO A 168 5.48 2.22 -11.71
C PRO A 168 4.74 3.53 -12.05
N HIS A 169 5.45 4.48 -12.65
CA HIS A 169 4.88 5.69 -13.22
C HIS A 169 5.52 6.04 -14.58
N SER A 170 4.93 7.02 -15.27
CA SER A 170 5.35 7.46 -16.61
C SER A 170 5.95 8.86 -16.66
N LEU A 171 6.21 9.48 -15.50
CA LEU A 171 6.85 10.80 -15.42
C LEU A 171 8.23 10.81 -16.11
N SER A 172 8.57 11.93 -16.75
CA SER A 172 9.90 12.13 -17.33
C SER A 172 10.86 12.65 -16.26
N PRO A 173 12.04 12.03 -16.09
CA PRO A 173 13.03 12.46 -15.09
C PRO A 173 13.62 13.84 -15.36
N TYR A 174 13.51 14.35 -16.59
CA TYR A 174 14.12 15.62 -17.01
C TYR A 174 13.12 16.79 -17.06
N ALA A 175 11.83 16.51 -16.94
CA ALA A 175 10.78 17.52 -17.06
C ALA A 175 10.30 17.95 -15.67
N GLU A 176 9.94 19.22 -15.52
CA GLU A 176 9.22 19.65 -14.34
C GLU A 176 7.82 19.00 -14.30
N GLU A 177 7.46 18.45 -13.15
CA GLU A 177 6.16 17.82 -12.94
C GLU A 177 5.04 18.86 -13.01
N SER A 178 4.27 18.84 -14.10
CA SER A 178 3.10 19.72 -14.25
C SER A 178 1.86 19.21 -13.50
N ASN A 179 1.80 17.90 -13.26
CA ASN A 179 0.67 17.24 -12.61
C ASN A 179 1.17 16.40 -11.44
N ARG A 180 0.37 16.36 -10.37
CA ARG A 180 0.62 15.50 -9.22
C ARG A 180 0.26 14.05 -9.56
N LEU A 181 0.97 13.11 -8.96
CA LEU A 181 0.56 11.72 -8.91
C LEU A 181 -0.69 11.61 -8.03
N GLU A 182 -1.67 10.79 -8.44
CA GLU A 182 -2.85 10.46 -7.63
C GLU A 182 -2.73 9.01 -7.17
N LEU A 183 -2.30 8.80 -5.92
CA LEU A 183 -2.20 7.47 -5.31
C LEU A 183 -3.50 7.15 -4.59
N THR A 184 -4.14 6.05 -4.98
CA THR A 184 -5.31 5.50 -4.28
C THR A 184 -4.94 4.20 -3.60
N ALA A 185 -5.26 4.08 -2.32
CA ALA A 185 -5.15 2.86 -1.55
C ALA A 185 -6.54 2.32 -1.23
N GLU A 186 -6.70 1.01 -1.37
CA GLU A 186 -7.82 0.29 -0.81
C GLU A 186 -7.31 -0.76 0.17
N ALA A 187 -8.02 -0.94 1.27
CA ALA A 187 -7.68 -1.89 2.30
C ALA A 187 -8.95 -2.59 2.81
N ILE A 188 -8.89 -3.91 2.95
CA ILE A 188 -10.02 -4.75 3.39
C ILE A 188 -9.68 -5.39 4.74
N ASN A 189 -10.67 -5.38 5.63
CA ASN A 189 -10.68 -6.20 6.82
C ASN A 189 -12.09 -6.76 7.02
N ASN A 190 -12.25 -8.08 6.99
CA ASN A 190 -13.56 -8.72 7.01
C ASN A 190 -14.46 -8.21 5.88
N HIS A 191 -15.57 -7.55 6.20
CA HIS A 191 -16.45 -6.93 5.21
C HIS A 191 -16.34 -5.40 5.18
N ALA A 192 -15.36 -4.82 5.88
CA ALA A 192 -15.06 -3.40 5.84
C ALA A 192 -14.02 -3.09 4.76
N ILE A 193 -14.23 -2.02 4.00
CA ILE A 193 -13.30 -1.53 3.01
C ILE A 193 -12.98 -0.05 3.24
N LEU A 194 -11.70 0.24 3.44
CA LEU A 194 -11.17 1.59 3.46
C LEU A 194 -10.73 1.96 2.05
N ARG A 195 -11.10 3.16 1.60
CA ARG A 195 -10.59 3.75 0.36
C ARG A 195 -10.14 5.17 0.59
N ARG A 196 -8.86 5.45 0.33
CA ARG A 196 -8.29 6.81 0.48
C ARG A 196 -7.41 7.15 -0.71
N THR A 197 -7.42 8.41 -1.09
CA THR A 197 -6.57 8.95 -2.17
C THR A 197 -5.72 10.08 -1.62
N LYS A 198 -4.46 10.14 -2.04
CA LYS A 198 -3.57 11.28 -1.81
C LYS A 198 -2.89 11.71 -3.10
N SER A 199 -2.46 12.97 -3.13
CA SER A 199 -1.82 13.53 -4.30
C SER A 199 -0.55 14.28 -3.94
N PHE A 200 0.55 13.98 -4.63
CA PHE A 200 1.90 14.49 -4.35
C PHE A 200 2.72 14.56 -5.64
N TYR A 201 3.79 15.36 -5.65
CA TYR A 201 4.80 15.26 -6.71
C TYR A 201 5.83 14.19 -6.36
N LEU A 202 6.43 13.55 -7.36
CA LEU A 202 7.53 12.61 -7.16
C LEU A 202 8.67 13.30 -6.38
N ARG A 203 9.01 14.55 -6.74
CA ARG A 203 10.03 15.36 -6.04
C ARG A 203 9.76 15.55 -4.55
N ASP A 204 8.50 15.48 -4.11
CA ASP A 204 8.13 15.62 -2.70
C ASP A 204 8.49 14.37 -1.87
N ILE A 205 8.66 13.21 -2.52
CA ILE A 205 8.98 11.92 -1.90
C ILE A 205 10.38 11.41 -2.26
N ILE A 206 11.21 12.24 -2.90
CA ILE A 206 12.59 11.89 -3.23
C ILE A 206 13.41 11.81 -1.93
N GLN A 207 14.03 10.66 -1.74
CA GLN A 207 15.01 10.42 -0.69
C GLN A 207 16.04 9.41 -1.22
N PRO A 208 17.23 9.86 -1.62
CA PRO A 208 18.28 8.99 -2.14
C PRO A 208 18.68 7.90 -1.12
N ASP A 209 19.23 6.79 -1.59
CA ASP A 209 19.97 5.88 -0.72
C ASP A 209 21.26 6.54 -0.19
N SER A 210 21.94 5.91 0.77
CA SER A 210 23.18 6.48 1.30
C SER A 210 24.30 6.47 0.23
N PRO A 211 25.12 7.53 0.16
CA PRO A 211 26.19 7.62 -0.83
C PRO A 211 27.36 6.69 -0.47
N GLN A 212 28.37 6.59 -1.35
CA GLN A 212 29.55 5.76 -1.11
C GLN A 212 30.79 6.62 -0.81
N ILE A 213 31.46 6.34 0.31
CA ILE A 213 32.75 6.95 0.63
C ILE A 213 33.86 6.17 -0.09
N VAL A 214 34.34 6.73 -1.19
CA VAL A 214 35.30 6.07 -2.09
C VAL A 214 36.70 6.14 -1.51
N LYS A 215 37.21 7.34 -1.27
CA LYS A 215 38.60 7.60 -0.87
C LYS A 215 38.68 8.76 0.11
N CYS A 216 39.72 8.73 0.94
CA CYS A 216 40.15 9.85 1.77
C CYS A 216 41.62 10.11 1.44
N GLN A 217 41.95 11.33 1.02
CA GLN A 217 43.31 11.69 0.63
C GLN A 217 43.76 12.93 1.41
N GLU A 218 44.95 12.88 1.99
CA GLU A 218 45.50 14.04 2.69
C GLU A 218 45.90 15.14 1.70
N VAL A 219 45.46 16.37 1.99
CA VAL A 219 45.76 17.57 1.20
C VAL A 219 46.12 18.70 2.17
N GLY A 220 47.41 18.86 2.43
CA GLY A 220 47.92 19.83 3.40
C GLY A 220 47.46 19.51 4.83
N GLN A 221 46.73 20.44 5.46
CA GLN A 221 46.15 20.28 6.79
C GLN A 221 44.73 19.66 6.76
N ASN A 222 44.23 19.32 5.57
CA ASN A 222 42.89 18.79 5.37
C ASN A 222 42.93 17.35 4.85
N LEU A 223 41.80 16.68 4.94
CA LEU A 223 41.49 15.41 4.31
C LEU A 223 40.43 15.67 3.24
N ASN A 224 40.75 15.36 1.99
CA ASN A 224 39.80 15.39 0.88
C ASN A 224 39.05 14.06 0.82
N VAL A 225 37.72 14.12 0.90
CA VAL A 225 36.84 12.95 0.91
C VAL A 225 36.13 12.85 -0.43
N THR A 226 36.44 11.80 -1.19
CA THR A 226 35.75 11.49 -2.45
C THR A 226 34.47 10.70 -2.15
N ILE A 227 33.34 11.22 -2.63
CA ILE A 227 32.01 10.66 -2.40
C ILE A 227 31.36 10.38 -3.75
N ASP A 228 30.90 9.15 -3.96
CA ASP A 228 30.10 8.79 -5.13
C ASP A 228 28.61 8.75 -4.77
N PRO A 229 27.72 9.13 -5.71
CA PRO A 229 26.28 8.93 -5.56
C PRO A 229 25.90 7.46 -5.34
N PRO A 230 24.73 7.18 -4.75
CA PRO A 230 24.20 5.82 -4.69
C PRO A 230 24.05 5.20 -6.09
N ALA A 231 24.28 3.90 -6.22
CA ALA A 231 24.25 3.21 -7.52
C ALA A 231 22.88 3.26 -8.24
N ASN A 232 21.80 3.51 -7.50
CA ASN A 232 20.44 3.63 -8.02
C ASN A 232 19.97 5.09 -8.21
N TRP A 233 20.85 6.05 -7.98
CA TRP A 233 20.55 7.46 -8.23
C TRP A 233 20.42 7.74 -9.73
N SER A 234 19.65 8.77 -10.08
CA SER A 234 19.41 9.13 -11.48
C SER A 234 20.69 9.58 -12.18
N THR A 235 20.83 9.22 -13.46
CA THR A 235 21.97 9.60 -14.31
C THR A 235 21.51 10.45 -15.49
N PRO A 236 22.35 11.36 -16.02
CA PRO A 236 23.74 11.63 -15.61
C PRO A 236 23.85 12.49 -14.34
N HIS A 237 24.90 12.26 -13.54
CA HIS A 237 25.14 13.00 -12.28
C HIS A 237 25.48 14.48 -12.48
N SER A 238 25.82 14.89 -13.72
CA SER A 238 25.96 16.31 -14.07
C SER A 238 24.62 17.05 -14.07
N PHE A 239 23.51 16.32 -14.29
CA PHE A 239 22.16 16.85 -14.23
C PHE A 239 21.53 16.56 -12.86
N PHE A 240 21.50 15.29 -12.45
CA PHE A 240 21.00 14.87 -11.14
C PHE A 240 22.09 14.99 -10.07
N THR A 241 22.48 16.21 -9.78
CA THR A 241 23.49 16.50 -8.76
C THR A 241 22.96 16.23 -7.36
N LEU A 242 23.86 15.82 -6.45
CA LEU A 242 23.55 15.63 -5.04
C LEU A 242 24.41 16.58 -4.21
N GLU A 243 23.83 17.17 -3.18
CA GLU A 243 24.61 17.77 -2.10
C GLU A 243 24.87 16.74 -1.00
N HIS A 244 25.97 16.95 -0.28
CA HIS A 244 26.43 16.02 0.73
C HIS A 244 26.63 16.72 2.06
N GLN A 245 26.51 15.95 3.13
CA GLN A 245 26.96 16.34 4.45
C GLN A 245 27.84 15.23 5.02
N ILE A 246 29.02 15.62 5.48
CA ILE A 246 29.99 14.76 6.14
C ILE A 246 29.89 15.03 7.63
N GLU A 247 29.78 13.96 8.42
CA GLU A 247 29.93 14.00 9.87
C GLU A 247 31.19 13.23 10.25
N TYR A 248 32.02 13.81 11.11
CA TYR A 248 33.32 13.25 11.48
C TYR A 248 33.59 13.44 12.96
N VAL A 249 34.47 12.60 13.52
CA VAL A 249 34.91 12.67 14.92
C VAL A 249 36.38 13.08 14.98
N LEU A 250 36.68 14.18 15.67
CA LEU A 250 38.05 14.67 15.86
C LEU A 250 38.86 13.70 16.74
N LYS A 251 40.15 13.52 16.42
CA LYS A 251 41.04 12.65 17.23
C LYS A 251 41.40 13.27 18.58
N ASP A 252 41.43 14.59 18.64
CA ASP A 252 42.03 15.33 19.75
C ASP A 252 41.12 15.30 21.00
N ASP A 253 39.82 15.54 20.81
CA ASP A 253 38.82 15.66 21.87
C ASP A 253 37.63 14.69 21.74
N GLY A 254 37.55 13.94 20.64
CA GLY A 254 36.42 13.04 20.34
C GLY A 254 35.12 13.78 19.97
N ASN A 255 35.15 15.09 19.77
CA ASN A 255 33.97 15.86 19.39
C ASN A 255 33.56 15.59 17.95
N THR A 256 32.26 15.70 17.69
CA THR A 256 31.69 15.49 16.35
C THR A 256 31.55 16.81 15.61
N GLY A 257 32.11 16.89 14.40
CA GLY A 257 31.94 18.00 13.47
C GLY A 257 31.07 17.63 12.28
N ARG A 258 30.54 18.64 11.59
CA ARG A 258 29.80 18.50 10.33
C ARG A 258 30.31 19.47 9.28
N SER A 259 30.39 19.02 8.03
CA SER A 259 30.82 19.83 6.90
C SER A 259 30.02 19.49 5.65
N SER A 260 29.69 20.52 4.86
CA SER A 260 29.18 20.34 3.49
C SER A 260 30.31 20.33 2.45
N SER A 261 31.54 20.67 2.85
CA SER A 261 32.74 20.61 2.01
C SER A 261 33.36 19.22 2.07
N GLN A 262 33.88 18.75 0.94
CA GLN A 262 34.68 17.52 0.83
C GLN A 262 36.06 17.65 1.49
N LEU A 263 36.52 18.87 1.76
CA LEU A 263 37.73 19.14 2.53
C LEU A 263 37.36 19.29 4.01
N ILE A 264 37.76 18.31 4.82
CA ILE A 264 37.52 18.27 6.28
C ILE A 264 38.85 18.25 7.04
N PRO A 265 38.87 18.51 8.37
CA PRO A 265 40.11 18.43 9.15
C PRO A 265 40.78 17.07 9.03
N LYS A 266 42.12 17.04 8.92
CA LYS A 266 42.91 15.80 8.86
C LYS A 266 42.91 15.02 10.18
N SER A 267 42.83 15.70 11.33
CA SER A 267 42.85 15.06 12.66
C SER A 267 41.49 14.45 13.03
N ILE A 268 41.03 13.47 12.26
CA ILE A 268 39.76 12.75 12.50
C ILE A 268 39.96 11.24 12.61
N SER A 269 39.16 10.59 13.43
CA SER A 269 39.22 9.14 13.69
C SER A 269 38.30 8.33 12.79
N LYS A 270 37.10 8.85 12.52
CA LYS A 270 36.08 8.22 11.68
C LYS A 270 35.16 9.27 11.08
N LEU A 271 34.52 8.91 9.96
CA LEU A 271 33.53 9.75 9.30
C LEU A 271 32.36 8.94 8.74
N ARG A 272 31.25 9.62 8.47
CA ARG A 272 30.09 9.11 7.73
C ARG A 272 29.49 10.22 6.87
N VAL A 273 28.77 9.84 5.83
CA VAL A 273 28.23 10.78 4.84
C VAL A 273 26.75 10.51 4.60
N ARG A 274 26.01 11.54 4.26
CA ARG A 274 24.65 11.45 3.70
C ARG A 274 24.50 12.42 2.54
N CYS A 275 23.46 12.25 1.74
CA CYS A 275 23.20 13.09 0.57
C CYS A 275 21.72 13.45 0.43
N ARG A 276 21.43 14.47 -0.37
CA ARG A 276 20.08 14.80 -0.82
C ARG A 276 20.11 15.59 -2.13
N ASP A 277 18.97 15.70 -2.78
CA ASP A 277 18.82 16.57 -3.94
C ASP A 277 18.77 18.04 -3.47
N PRO A 278 19.68 18.92 -3.97
CA PRO A 278 19.75 20.31 -3.54
C PRO A 278 18.70 21.22 -4.19
N LEU A 279 18.10 20.80 -5.31
CA LEU A 279 17.21 21.63 -6.13
C LEU A 279 15.74 21.51 -5.72
N VAL A 280 15.40 20.50 -4.91
CA VAL A 280 14.06 20.29 -4.40
C VAL A 280 14.08 20.12 -2.89
N VAL A 281 12.93 20.31 -2.23
CA VAL A 281 12.79 20.05 -0.80
C VAL A 281 12.72 18.53 -0.57
N SER A 282 13.88 17.86 -0.69
CA SER A 282 14.04 16.42 -0.51
C SER A 282 14.48 16.06 0.90
N ALA A 283 14.15 14.83 1.31
CA ALA A 283 14.65 14.29 2.56
C ALA A 283 16.12 13.88 2.43
N TRP A 284 16.88 14.06 3.51
CA TRP A 284 18.23 13.50 3.60
C TRP A 284 18.21 11.97 3.52
N SER A 285 19.17 11.39 2.82
CA SER A 285 19.45 9.96 2.89
C SER A 285 19.78 9.54 4.31
N GLN A 286 19.69 8.24 4.58
CA GLN A 286 20.33 7.68 5.77
C GLN A 286 21.84 7.96 5.73
N TRP A 287 22.43 8.07 6.92
CA TRP A 287 23.88 8.13 7.04
C TRP A 287 24.50 6.81 6.60
N THR A 288 25.66 6.87 5.95
CA THR A 288 26.51 5.68 5.82
C THR A 288 26.90 5.15 7.20
N PRO A 289 27.27 3.87 7.33
CA PRO A 289 28.00 3.39 8.48
C PRO A 289 29.25 4.25 8.74
N TRP A 290 29.69 4.31 9.99
CA TRP A 290 30.95 4.95 10.35
C TRP A 290 32.12 4.23 9.67
N LYS A 291 32.93 4.98 8.91
CA LYS A 291 34.17 4.50 8.30
C LYS A 291 35.35 5.04 9.10
N ASN A 292 36.17 4.15 9.65
CA ASN A 292 37.41 4.53 10.31
C ASN A 292 38.37 5.12 9.27
N VAL A 293 39.06 6.21 9.63
CA VAL A 293 40.07 6.81 8.77
C VAL A 293 41.38 6.07 9.01
N THR A 294 41.67 5.13 8.11
CA THR A 294 42.99 4.53 7.97
C THR A 294 43.79 5.39 7.01
N CYS A 295 44.47 6.41 7.54
CA CYS A 295 45.57 7.05 6.82
C CYS A 295 46.81 6.15 6.89
#